data_AF-A0A933XTD4-F1
#
_entry.id   AF-A0A933XTD4-F1
#
_cell.length_a   1.000
_cell.length_b   1.000
_cell.length_c   1.000
_cell.angle_alpha   90.00
_cell.angle_beta   90.00
_cell.angle_gamma   90.00
#
_symmetry.space_group_name_H-M   'P 1'
#
loop_
_entity.id
_entity.type
_entity.pdbx_description
1 polymer ?
#
loop_
_entity_poly.entity_id
_entity_poly.type
_entity_poly.pdbx_seq_one_letter_code
_entity_poly.pdbx_strand_id
1 'polypeptide(L)'
;MSILKTVIFVDGQNFKKNLQNFEFRSSTDRESYKLDEKHFLWEDFFKAVIEKFEKDTDVKHRLLRAYWYNAETISNFPDDKKASRLARQALEECRRTIPSINEQQIIDNAKSWWKNTRDNFHKARSDVFEKIQQKTNFLEFKYIGQYVVKPFSVYRLNKNSDDTLHYEGKRVGEKGVDIGLAVDMVAKMPYYDVAILISGDADFQPVVRYLKDHLKQVYQFSIAKGVPPQINYLSDYLKSIVDVFQYFDEEELLSKFLDPNTGSIPHSIKLAIENRIKELSNTKKGVASSTCTASSI
;
A
#
# COMPACT_ATOMS: atom_id res chain seq x y z
N MET A 1 29.87 20.15 1.78
CA MET A 1 28.54 20.10 1.12
C MET A 1 27.47 20.33 2.18
N SER A 2 26.43 21.12 1.88
CA SER A 2 25.29 21.30 2.78
C SER A 2 24.43 20.04 2.82
N ILE A 3 24.06 19.58 4.02
CA ILE A 3 23.17 18.43 4.20
C ILE A 3 21.73 18.88 3.92
N LEU A 4 21.02 18.19 3.02
CA LEU A 4 19.64 18.52 2.64
C LEU A 4 18.64 17.96 3.66
N LYS A 5 17.76 18.81 4.16
CA LYS A 5 16.63 18.42 5.01
C LYS A 5 15.59 17.70 4.16
N THR A 6 15.31 16.44 4.48
CA THR A 6 14.49 15.57 3.64
C THR A 6 13.27 15.09 4.42
N VAL A 7 12.11 15.15 3.77
CA VAL A 7 10.84 14.61 4.30
C VAL A 7 10.28 13.59 3.32
N ILE A 8 9.79 12.47 3.85
CA ILE A 8 9.15 11.41 3.06
C ILE A 8 7.63 11.53 3.22
N PHE A 9 6.90 11.48 2.11
CA PHE A 9 5.44 11.47 2.07
C PHE A 9 4.98 10.15 1.44
N VAL A 10 4.26 9.35 2.20
CA VAL A 10 3.81 8.00 1.80
C VAL A 10 2.31 7.99 1.63
N ASP A 11 1.87 7.70 0.41
CA ASP A 11 0.49 7.36 0.10
C ASP A 11 0.22 5.93 0.61
N GLY A 12 -0.47 5.83 1.74
CA GLY A 12 -0.59 4.57 2.46
C GLY A 12 -1.39 3.52 1.71
N GLN A 13 -2.48 3.88 1.02
CA GLN A 13 -3.25 2.91 0.25
C GLN A 13 -2.50 2.44 -0.99
N ASN A 14 -1.87 3.36 -1.73
CA ASN A 14 -1.09 3.00 -2.91
C ASN A 14 0.09 2.10 -2.52
N PHE A 15 0.81 2.47 -1.46
CA PHE A 15 1.95 1.71 -0.98
C PHE A 15 1.56 0.35 -0.40
N LYS A 16 0.47 0.27 0.39
CA LYS A 16 -0.09 -1.01 0.86
C LYS A 16 -0.44 -1.95 -0.28
N LYS A 17 -1.14 -1.47 -1.31
CA LYS A 17 -1.47 -2.28 -2.49
C LYS A 17 -0.20 -2.82 -3.15
N ASN A 18 0.85 -2.01 -3.20
CA ASN A 18 2.11 -2.44 -3.74
C ASN A 18 2.80 -3.52 -2.88
N LEU A 19 2.84 -3.36 -1.55
CA LEU A 19 3.33 -4.40 -0.63
C LEU A 19 2.53 -5.71 -0.77
N GLN A 20 1.22 -5.62 -1.00
CA GLN A 20 0.36 -6.77 -1.20
C GLN A 20 0.56 -7.48 -2.54
N ASN A 21 1.28 -6.89 -3.50
CA ASN A 21 1.66 -7.59 -4.73
C ASN A 21 2.73 -8.66 -4.49
N PHE A 22 3.42 -8.61 -3.34
CA PHE A 22 4.35 -9.65 -2.88
C PHE A 22 3.56 -10.74 -2.17
N GLU A 23 2.96 -11.61 -2.99
CA GLU A 23 2.11 -12.72 -2.54
C GLU A 23 2.88 -14.04 -2.58
N PHE A 24 2.71 -14.84 -1.53
CA PHE A 24 3.35 -16.15 -1.37
C PHE A 24 2.28 -17.21 -1.19
N ARG A 25 2.55 -18.42 -1.70
CA ARG A 25 1.67 -19.57 -1.51
C ARG A 25 2.44 -20.64 -0.74
N SER A 26 1.78 -21.22 0.25
CA SER A 26 2.22 -22.48 0.83
C SER A 26 1.77 -23.63 -0.07
N SER A 27 2.48 -24.76 -0.04
CA SER A 27 2.06 -26.00 -0.69
C SER A 27 0.75 -26.56 -0.13
N THR A 28 0.37 -26.17 1.10
CA THR A 28 -0.82 -26.67 1.79
C THR A 28 -2.02 -25.71 1.77
N ASP A 29 -1.81 -24.43 1.48
CA ASP A 29 -2.87 -23.41 1.54
C ASP A 29 -3.40 -23.08 0.14
N ARG A 30 -4.73 -22.99 0.03
CA ARG A 30 -5.40 -22.58 -1.21
C ARG A 30 -5.34 -21.07 -1.47
N GLU A 31 -5.15 -20.27 -0.41
CA GLU A 31 -5.12 -18.81 -0.48
C GLU A 31 -3.69 -18.27 -0.50
N SER A 32 -3.49 -17.16 -1.21
CA SER A 32 -2.20 -16.47 -1.18
C SER A 32 -2.03 -15.65 0.10
N TYR A 33 -0.89 -15.82 0.75
CA TYR A 33 -0.46 -14.99 1.86
C TYR A 33 0.12 -13.69 1.31
N LYS A 34 -0.44 -12.55 1.72
CA LYS A 34 0.02 -11.23 1.30
C LYS A 34 0.85 -10.58 2.39
N LEU A 35 1.98 -10.00 2.02
CA LEU A 35 2.70 -9.13 2.94
C LEU A 35 1.92 -7.82 3.16
N ASP A 36 2.00 -7.28 4.37
CA ASP A 36 1.35 -6.05 4.79
C ASP A 36 2.30 -5.27 5.70
N GLU A 37 1.84 -4.13 6.21
CA GLU A 37 2.68 -3.15 6.87
C GLU A 37 3.36 -3.68 8.14
N LYS A 38 2.79 -4.68 8.82
CA LYS A 38 3.34 -5.18 10.09
C LYS A 38 4.56 -6.09 9.89
N HIS A 39 4.84 -6.51 8.66
CA HIS A 39 5.90 -7.47 8.34
C HIS A 39 7.26 -6.84 8.08
N PHE A 40 7.38 -5.50 8.11
CA PHE A 40 8.59 -4.81 7.67
C PHE A 40 9.25 -3.98 8.77
N LEU A 41 10.58 -3.90 8.69
CA LEU A 41 11.45 -3.06 9.50
C LEU A 41 11.47 -1.63 8.93
N TRP A 42 10.44 -0.83 9.26
CA TRP A 42 10.26 0.50 8.65
C TRP A 42 11.39 1.48 8.92
N GLU A 43 12.05 1.39 10.08
CA GLU A 43 13.20 2.24 10.39
C GLU A 43 14.34 2.01 9.40
N ASP A 44 14.74 0.76 9.22
CA ASP A 44 15.83 0.37 8.33
C ASP A 44 15.45 0.62 6.87
N PHE A 45 14.18 0.36 6.52
CA PHE A 45 13.64 0.66 5.20
C PHE A 45 13.81 2.14 4.83
N PHE A 46 13.30 3.07 5.65
CA PHE A 46 13.38 4.50 5.31
C PHE A 46 14.79 5.06 5.37
N LYS A 47 15.67 4.55 6.24
CA LYS A 47 17.10 4.89 6.22
C LYS A 47 17.75 4.46 4.91
N ALA A 48 17.50 3.22 4.47
CA ALA A 48 18.04 2.72 3.22
C ALA A 48 17.47 3.48 1.99
N VAL A 49 16.23 3.97 2.05
CA VAL A 49 15.68 4.86 0.99
C VAL A 49 16.56 6.11 0.86
N ILE A 50 16.89 6.73 1.98
CA ILE A 50 17.77 7.90 2.00
C ILE A 50 19.15 7.57 1.44
N GLU A 51 19.78 6.50 1.92
CA GLU A 51 21.08 6.04 1.44
C GLU A 51 21.09 5.81 -0.09
N LYS A 52 19.99 5.33 -0.65
CA LYS A 52 19.85 5.11 -2.10
C LYS A 52 19.89 6.42 -2.88
N PHE A 53 19.19 7.44 -2.39
CA PHE A 53 19.26 8.78 -2.99
C PHE A 53 20.62 9.45 -2.75
N GLU A 54 21.24 9.28 -1.57
CA GLU A 54 22.59 9.82 -1.33
C GLU A 54 23.59 9.26 -2.33
N LYS A 55 23.53 7.94 -2.59
CA LYS A 55 24.42 7.27 -3.53
C LYS A 55 24.23 7.74 -4.97
N ASP A 56 22.98 7.98 -5.37
CA ASP A 56 22.66 8.36 -6.75
C ASP A 56 22.94 9.84 -7.05
N THR A 57 22.77 10.70 -6.04
CA THR A 57 22.93 12.16 -6.20
C THR A 57 24.28 12.69 -5.74
N ASP A 58 25.07 11.89 -5.02
CA ASP A 58 26.28 12.31 -4.29
C ASP A 58 26.01 13.47 -3.31
N VAL A 59 24.78 13.55 -2.77
CA VAL A 59 24.37 14.57 -1.81
C VAL A 59 23.98 13.92 -0.48
N LYS A 60 24.36 14.56 0.63
CA LYS A 60 23.98 14.10 1.96
C LYS A 60 22.59 14.57 2.35
N HIS A 61 21.81 13.65 2.92
CA HIS A 61 20.43 13.87 3.30
C HIS A 61 20.24 13.64 4.80
N ARG A 62 19.53 14.55 5.46
CA ARG A 62 19.05 14.37 6.83
C ARG A 62 17.54 14.13 6.78
N LEU A 63 17.13 12.91 7.09
CA LEU A 63 15.72 12.57 7.26
C LEU A 63 15.15 13.31 8.49
N LEU A 64 14.17 14.18 8.26
CA LEU A 64 13.46 14.88 9.32
C LEU A 64 12.26 14.07 9.80
N ARG A 65 11.40 13.68 8.86
CA ARG A 65 10.14 12.96 9.11
C ARG A 65 9.76 12.10 7.91
N ALA A 66 9.05 11.01 8.18
CA ALA A 66 8.26 10.28 7.21
C ALA A 66 6.79 10.38 7.63
N TYR A 67 5.94 10.89 6.73
CA TYR A 67 4.50 11.01 6.95
C TYR A 67 3.78 9.93 6.14
N TRP A 68 3.04 9.08 6.83
CA TRP A 68 2.28 7.99 6.21
C TRP A 68 0.78 8.26 6.30
N TYR A 69 0.16 8.54 5.15
CA TYR A 69 -1.22 8.98 5.07
C TYR A 69 -2.17 7.81 4.90
N ASN A 70 -3.21 7.74 5.73
CA ASN A 70 -4.28 6.75 5.65
C ASN A 70 -5.65 7.42 5.82
N ALA A 71 -6.71 6.73 5.40
CA ALA A 71 -8.06 7.17 5.69
C ALA A 71 -8.32 7.32 7.21
N GLU A 72 -8.99 8.41 7.60
CA GLU A 72 -9.37 8.65 9.00
C GLU A 72 -10.63 7.90 9.41
N THR A 73 -11.65 8.00 8.56
CA THR A 73 -12.98 7.47 8.82
C THR A 73 -13.35 6.40 7.80
N ILE A 74 -14.37 5.60 8.09
CA ILE A 74 -15.02 4.73 7.12
C ILE A 74 -16.45 5.22 6.90
N SER A 75 -16.97 5.10 5.68
CA SER A 75 -18.34 5.53 5.38
C SER A 75 -19.37 4.84 6.28
N ASN A 76 -20.30 5.62 6.83
CA ASN A 76 -21.34 5.14 7.73
C ASN A 76 -22.28 4.11 7.06
N PHE A 77 -22.80 3.19 7.86
CA PHE A 77 -23.91 2.37 7.42
C PHE A 77 -25.15 3.25 7.19
N PRO A 78 -25.93 3.03 6.10
CA PRO A 78 -27.16 3.78 5.85
C PRO A 78 -28.17 3.65 7.00
N ASP A 79 -28.98 4.68 7.24
CA ASP A 79 -30.16 4.57 8.12
C ASP A 79 -31.16 3.52 7.60
N ASP A 80 -32.11 3.10 8.45
CA ASP A 80 -33.03 2.00 8.13
C ASP A 80 -33.86 2.25 6.86
N LYS A 81 -34.33 3.49 6.64
CA LYS A 81 -35.11 3.84 5.45
C LYS A 81 -34.28 3.69 4.18
N LYS A 82 -33.05 4.20 4.21
CA LYS A 82 -32.10 4.11 3.10
C LYS A 82 -31.59 2.69 2.90
N ALA A 83 -31.37 1.95 3.98
CA ALA A 83 -30.97 0.54 3.96
C ALA A 83 -32.03 -0.33 3.27
N SER A 84 -33.30 -0.24 3.67
CA SER A 84 -34.41 -0.93 2.99
C SER A 84 -34.49 -0.59 1.51
N ARG A 85 -34.39 0.69 1.15
CA ARG A 85 -34.41 1.10 -0.25
C ARG A 85 -33.26 0.47 -1.05
N LEU A 86 -32.04 0.50 -0.51
CA LEU A 86 -30.86 -0.08 -1.16
C LEU A 86 -30.92 -1.61 -1.21
N ALA A 87 -31.45 -2.26 -0.17
CA ALA A 87 -31.64 -3.70 -0.11
C ALA A 87 -32.61 -4.18 -1.19
N ARG A 88 -33.72 -3.47 -1.42
CA ARG A 88 -34.65 -3.76 -2.52
C ARG A 88 -33.99 -3.65 -3.89
N GLN A 89 -33.12 -2.66 -4.06
CA GLN A 89 -32.36 -2.50 -5.30
C GLN A 89 -31.36 -3.66 -5.51
N ALA A 90 -30.70 -4.11 -4.45
CA ALA A 90 -29.78 -5.24 -4.50
C ALA A 90 -30.49 -6.61 -4.62
N LEU A 91 -31.76 -6.71 -4.21
CA LEU A 91 -32.50 -7.96 -4.13
C LEU A 91 -32.59 -8.70 -5.47
N GLU A 92 -32.86 -7.98 -6.55
CA GLU A 92 -32.95 -8.56 -7.90
C GLU A 92 -31.61 -9.15 -8.36
N GLU A 93 -30.49 -8.51 -8.00
CA GLU A 93 -29.15 -9.03 -8.29
C GLU A 93 -28.85 -10.27 -7.42
N CYS A 94 -29.13 -10.20 -6.13
CA CYS A 94 -28.91 -11.30 -5.19
C CYS A 94 -29.72 -12.55 -5.54
N ARG A 95 -30.99 -12.39 -5.98
CA ARG A 95 -31.89 -13.50 -6.32
C ARG A 95 -31.41 -14.34 -7.50
N ARG A 96 -30.59 -13.76 -8.39
CA ARG A 96 -29.95 -14.52 -9.48
C ARG A 96 -29.00 -15.58 -8.94
N THR A 97 -28.37 -15.33 -7.80
CA THR A 97 -27.44 -16.25 -7.15
C THR A 97 -28.12 -17.10 -6.09
N ILE A 98 -29.04 -16.51 -5.32
CA ILE A 98 -29.74 -17.16 -4.21
C ILE A 98 -31.23 -16.83 -4.31
N PRO A 99 -32.04 -17.64 -5.02
CA PRO A 99 -33.44 -17.32 -5.29
C PRO A 99 -34.30 -17.10 -4.04
N SER A 100 -33.96 -17.76 -2.92
CA SER A 100 -34.70 -17.68 -1.65
C SER A 100 -34.32 -16.49 -0.77
N ILE A 101 -33.35 -15.64 -1.18
CA ILE A 101 -32.90 -14.52 -0.35
C ILE A 101 -34.00 -13.45 -0.25
N ASN A 102 -34.18 -12.90 0.95
CA ASN A 102 -35.13 -11.83 1.24
C ASN A 102 -34.44 -10.51 1.63
N GLU A 103 -35.21 -9.42 1.68
CA GLU A 103 -34.71 -8.06 1.99
C GLU A 103 -33.99 -8.01 3.34
N GLN A 104 -34.57 -8.63 4.38
CA GLN A 104 -34.01 -8.62 5.73
C GLN A 104 -32.66 -9.35 5.78
N GLN A 105 -32.56 -10.50 5.12
CA GLN A 105 -31.30 -11.24 5.01
C GLN A 105 -30.21 -10.40 4.34
N ILE A 106 -30.54 -9.62 3.30
CA ILE A 106 -29.57 -8.71 2.66
C ILE A 106 -29.12 -7.63 3.64
N ILE A 107 -30.04 -7.01 4.37
CA ILE A 107 -29.73 -5.97 5.36
C ILE A 107 -28.81 -6.52 6.45
N ASP A 108 -29.13 -7.69 7.01
CA ASP A 108 -28.37 -8.30 8.09
C ASP A 108 -26.96 -8.69 7.63
N ASN A 109 -26.83 -9.29 6.44
CA ASN A 109 -25.53 -9.63 5.86
C ASN A 109 -24.71 -8.39 5.52
N ALA A 110 -25.31 -7.36 4.93
CA ALA A 110 -24.64 -6.10 4.62
C ALA A 110 -24.16 -5.38 5.89
N LYS A 111 -24.97 -5.40 6.97
CA LYS A 111 -24.63 -4.81 8.27
C LYS A 111 -23.51 -5.58 8.96
N SER A 112 -23.58 -6.90 8.94
CA SER A 112 -22.52 -7.78 9.48
C SER A 112 -21.19 -7.56 8.75
N TRP A 113 -21.21 -7.60 7.42
CA TRP A 113 -20.03 -7.33 6.59
C TRP A 113 -19.46 -5.93 6.84
N TRP A 114 -20.30 -4.89 6.90
CA TRP A 114 -19.87 -3.53 7.17
C TRP A 114 -19.24 -3.40 8.56
N LYS A 115 -19.86 -3.99 9.59
CA LYS A 115 -19.34 -3.99 10.95
C LYS A 115 -17.96 -4.65 11.00
N ASN A 116 -17.81 -5.85 10.43
CA ASN A 116 -16.52 -6.53 10.35
C ASN A 116 -15.47 -5.69 9.60
N THR A 117 -15.86 -5.05 8.50
CA THR A 117 -14.95 -4.19 7.73
C THR A 117 -14.51 -2.96 8.53
N ARG A 118 -15.43 -2.31 9.23
CA ARG A 118 -15.16 -1.17 10.11
C ARG A 118 -14.27 -1.58 11.29
N ASP A 119 -14.58 -2.69 11.92
CA ASP A 119 -13.83 -3.17 13.08
C ASP A 119 -12.39 -3.54 12.65
N ASN A 120 -12.21 -4.18 11.49
CA ASN A 120 -10.90 -4.42 10.89
C ASN A 120 -10.15 -3.12 10.54
N PHE A 121 -10.86 -2.12 10.00
CA PHE A 121 -10.29 -0.79 9.69
C PHE A 121 -9.74 -0.10 10.95
N HIS A 122 -10.50 -0.09 12.05
CA HIS A 122 -10.02 0.47 13.32
C HIS A 122 -8.92 -0.37 13.97
N LYS A 123 -9.02 -1.70 13.87
CA LYS A 123 -8.01 -2.61 14.39
C LYS A 123 -6.66 -2.40 13.72
N ALA A 124 -6.62 -2.24 12.39
CA ALA A 124 -5.38 -1.93 11.68
C ALA A 124 -4.71 -0.66 12.21
N ARG A 125 -5.49 0.39 12.48
CA ARG A 125 -5.00 1.64 13.06
C ARG A 125 -4.33 1.43 14.42
N SER A 126 -5.03 0.82 15.38
CA SER A 126 -4.48 0.69 16.75
C SER A 126 -3.44 -0.42 16.86
N ASP A 127 -3.67 -1.59 16.25
CA ASP A 127 -2.81 -2.74 16.48
C ASP A 127 -1.54 -2.77 15.64
N VAL A 128 -1.53 -2.08 14.50
CA VAL A 128 -0.39 -2.07 13.56
C VAL A 128 0.30 -0.72 13.56
N PHE A 129 -0.41 0.35 13.21
CA PHE A 129 0.22 1.64 12.99
C PHE A 129 0.74 2.28 14.29
N GLU A 130 -0.01 2.20 15.39
CA GLU A 130 0.48 2.72 16.68
C GLU A 130 1.72 1.95 17.16
N LYS A 131 1.78 0.63 16.97
CA LYS A 131 2.96 -0.18 17.32
C LYS A 131 4.17 0.16 16.48
N ILE A 132 3.98 0.40 15.17
CA ILE A 132 5.07 0.85 14.28
C ILE A 132 5.57 2.22 14.71
N GLN A 133 4.66 3.16 15.00
CA GLN A 133 5.01 4.51 15.43
C GLN A 133 5.72 4.52 16.79
N GLN A 134 5.35 3.65 17.74
CA GLN A 134 6.05 3.54 19.02
C GLN A 134 7.50 3.07 18.88
N LYS A 135 7.83 2.33 17.82
CA LYS A 135 9.18 1.84 17.54
C LYS A 135 10.05 2.84 16.80
N THR A 136 9.49 3.96 16.32
CA THR A 136 10.19 4.89 15.42
C THR A 136 9.95 6.35 15.83
N ASN A 137 11.00 7.17 15.84
CA ASN A 137 10.89 8.57 16.30
C ASN A 137 10.68 9.60 15.16
N PHE A 138 10.75 9.15 13.90
CA PHE A 138 10.66 10.00 12.71
C PHE A 138 9.43 9.70 11.84
N LEU A 139 8.81 8.54 12.01
CA LEU A 139 7.63 8.13 11.25
C LEU A 139 6.37 8.58 12.00
N GLU A 140 5.45 9.21 11.28
CA GLU A 140 4.17 9.67 11.81
C GLU A 140 3.04 9.22 10.87
N PHE A 141 2.07 8.51 11.41
CA PHE A 141 0.84 8.19 10.68
C PHE A 141 -0.14 9.36 10.72
N LYS A 142 -0.51 9.85 9.54
CA LYS A 142 -1.52 10.89 9.35
C LYS A 142 -2.83 10.26 8.92
N TYR A 143 -3.91 10.65 9.57
CA TYR A 143 -5.26 10.14 9.31
C TYR A 143 -6.10 11.27 8.73
N ILE A 144 -6.50 11.14 7.47
CA ILE A 144 -7.28 12.15 6.74
C ILE A 144 -8.29 11.49 5.81
N GLY A 145 -9.41 12.14 5.53
CA GLY A 145 -10.36 11.65 4.54
C GLY A 145 -11.16 10.40 4.99
N GLN A 146 -11.64 9.64 4.02
CA GLN A 146 -12.60 8.56 4.27
C GLN A 146 -12.33 7.32 3.39
N TYR A 147 -12.35 6.15 4.01
CA TYR A 147 -12.45 4.86 3.35
C TYR A 147 -13.91 4.58 2.98
N VAL A 148 -14.22 4.57 1.69
CA VAL A 148 -15.59 4.45 1.20
C VAL A 148 -15.93 3.00 0.91
N VAL A 149 -16.99 2.52 1.56
CA VAL A 149 -17.60 1.22 1.32
C VAL A 149 -19.07 1.38 0.94
N LYS A 150 -19.57 0.47 0.11
CA LYS A 150 -20.97 0.42 -0.30
C LYS A 150 -21.54 -0.95 0.09
N PRO A 151 -22.12 -1.07 1.29
CA PRO A 151 -22.59 -2.36 1.80
C PRO A 151 -23.55 -3.05 0.84
N PHE A 152 -24.49 -2.31 0.26
CA PHE A 152 -25.53 -2.84 -0.64
C PHE A 152 -25.14 -2.92 -2.12
N SER A 153 -23.92 -2.52 -2.50
CA SER A 153 -23.40 -2.82 -3.83
C SER A 153 -22.68 -4.17 -3.74
N VAL A 154 -23.38 -5.25 -4.09
CA VAL A 154 -22.89 -6.61 -3.87
C VAL A 154 -21.68 -6.87 -4.76
N TYR A 155 -20.54 -7.17 -4.14
CA TYR A 155 -19.31 -7.55 -4.84
C TYR A 155 -19.20 -9.07 -4.96
N ARG A 156 -19.57 -9.79 -3.90
CA ARG A 156 -19.57 -11.26 -3.88
C ARG A 156 -20.74 -11.75 -3.04
N LEU A 157 -21.43 -12.75 -3.55
CA LEU A 157 -22.47 -13.48 -2.86
C LEU A 157 -22.38 -14.95 -3.23
N ASN A 158 -22.26 -15.82 -2.25
CA ASN A 158 -22.24 -17.27 -2.47
C ASN A 158 -22.74 -18.01 -1.23
N LYS A 159 -23.24 -19.23 -1.44
CA LYS A 159 -23.60 -20.15 -0.36
C LYS A 159 -22.40 -21.03 -0.03
N ASN A 160 -22.07 -21.12 1.25
CA ASN A 160 -21.02 -22.01 1.75
C ASN A 160 -21.55 -23.45 1.87
N SER A 161 -20.65 -24.41 2.07
CA SER A 161 -20.99 -25.83 2.23
C SER A 161 -21.82 -26.14 3.47
N ASP A 162 -21.79 -25.26 4.48
CA ASP A 162 -22.55 -25.33 5.74
C ASP A 162 -23.89 -24.57 5.67
N ASP A 163 -24.36 -24.24 4.46
CA ASP A 163 -25.58 -23.47 4.20
C ASP A 163 -25.52 -21.98 4.59
N THR A 164 -24.40 -21.50 5.15
CA THR A 164 -24.22 -20.08 5.48
C THR A 164 -24.00 -19.23 4.22
N LEU A 165 -24.32 -17.94 4.31
CA LEU A 165 -24.11 -16.99 3.21
C LEU A 165 -22.79 -16.26 3.39
N HIS A 166 -21.96 -16.30 2.35
CA HIS A 166 -20.83 -15.42 2.23
C HIS A 166 -21.24 -14.18 1.43
N TYR A 167 -21.18 -13.02 2.10
CA TYR A 167 -21.59 -11.73 1.56
C TYR A 167 -20.44 -10.74 1.63
N GLU A 168 -20.15 -10.10 0.50
CA GLU A 168 -19.24 -8.95 0.45
C GLU A 168 -19.88 -7.78 -0.29
N GLY A 169 -19.92 -6.63 0.38
CA GLY A 169 -20.21 -5.35 -0.27
C GLY A 169 -19.00 -4.80 -1.04
N LYS A 170 -19.22 -3.76 -1.84
CA LYS A 170 -18.17 -3.15 -2.65
C LYS A 170 -17.32 -2.21 -1.82
N ARG A 171 -15.99 -2.42 -1.84
CA ARG A 171 -14.99 -1.48 -1.34
C ARG A 171 -14.64 -0.51 -2.47
N VAL A 172 -14.87 0.78 -2.29
CA VAL A 172 -14.65 1.79 -3.34
C VAL A 172 -13.22 2.32 -3.32
N GLY A 173 -12.63 2.46 -2.13
CA GLY A 173 -11.29 3.01 -1.94
C GLY A 173 -11.28 4.19 -1.00
N GLU A 174 -10.13 4.85 -0.88
CA GLU A 174 -10.01 6.07 -0.09
C GLU A 174 -10.46 7.30 -0.88
N LYS A 175 -10.94 8.31 -0.16
CA LYS A 175 -11.27 9.63 -0.70
C LYS A 175 -10.69 10.72 0.19
N GLY A 176 -10.06 11.70 -0.44
CA GLY A 176 -9.51 12.88 0.24
C GLY A 176 -8.12 12.69 0.87
N VAL A 177 -7.55 11.48 0.80
CA VAL A 177 -6.20 11.20 1.29
C VAL A 177 -5.16 11.92 0.42
N ASP A 178 -5.26 11.81 -0.90
CA ASP A 178 -4.32 12.45 -1.84
C ASP A 178 -4.32 13.97 -1.71
N ILE A 179 -5.52 14.54 -1.53
CA ILE A 179 -5.69 15.98 -1.29
C ILE A 179 -4.96 16.40 -0.01
N GLY A 180 -5.20 15.70 1.10
CA GLY A 180 -4.57 16.09 2.36
C GLY A 180 -3.06 15.84 2.38
N LEU A 181 -2.57 14.80 1.68
CA LEU A 181 -1.13 14.58 1.46
C LEU A 181 -0.52 15.76 0.68
N ALA A 182 -1.13 16.14 -0.45
CA ALA A 182 -0.66 17.27 -1.27
C ALA A 182 -0.67 18.60 -0.51
N VAL A 183 -1.74 18.88 0.25
CA VAL A 183 -1.83 20.08 1.12
C VAL A 183 -0.71 20.06 2.16
N ASP A 184 -0.43 18.92 2.77
CA ASP A 184 0.61 18.79 3.77
C ASP A 184 2.02 18.98 3.20
N MET A 185 2.28 18.47 1.99
CA MET A 185 3.53 18.70 1.28
C MET A 185 3.80 20.19 1.11
N VAL A 186 2.78 20.96 0.68
CA VAL A 186 2.87 22.41 0.51
C VAL A 186 3.01 23.12 1.87
N ALA A 187 2.19 22.78 2.86
CA ALA A 187 2.22 23.41 4.17
C ALA A 187 3.57 23.23 4.89
N LYS A 188 4.24 22.09 4.68
CA LYS A 188 5.53 21.77 5.29
C LYS A 188 6.73 22.22 4.46
N MET A 189 6.51 22.75 3.26
CA MET A 189 7.53 23.19 2.32
C MET A 189 8.62 24.10 2.92
N PRO A 190 8.32 25.02 3.87
CA PRO A 190 9.38 25.84 4.49
C PRO A 190 10.41 25.05 5.30
N TYR A 191 10.10 23.81 5.70
CA TYR A 191 10.90 23.03 6.66
C TYR A 191 11.80 21.97 6.02
N TYR A 192 11.68 21.72 4.72
CA TYR A 192 12.50 20.75 3.99
C TYR A 192 13.07 21.34 2.70
N ASP A 193 14.16 20.75 2.23
CA ASP A 193 14.80 21.06 0.96
C ASP A 193 14.36 20.04 -0.11
N VAL A 194 14.15 18.78 0.31
CA VAL A 194 13.76 17.64 -0.54
C VAL A 194 12.49 16.98 0.00
N ALA A 195 11.52 16.75 -0.89
CA ALA A 195 10.39 15.87 -0.65
C ALA A 195 10.58 14.54 -1.40
N ILE A 196 10.50 13.41 -0.70
CA ILE A 196 10.44 12.08 -1.31
C ILE A 196 8.99 11.63 -1.32
N LEU A 197 8.41 11.42 -2.50
CA LEU A 197 7.06 10.90 -2.67
C LEU A 197 7.11 9.37 -2.88
N ILE A 198 6.42 8.63 -2.01
CA ILE A 198 6.13 7.20 -2.20
C ILE A 198 4.67 7.07 -2.63
N SER A 199 4.46 7.22 -3.93
CA SER A 199 3.20 6.93 -4.62
C SER A 199 3.46 6.75 -6.11
N GLY A 200 2.60 5.97 -6.78
CA GLY A 200 2.55 5.89 -8.24
C GLY A 200 1.44 6.75 -8.87
N ASP A 201 0.63 7.45 -8.06
CA ASP A 201 -0.57 8.15 -8.53
C ASP A 201 -0.25 9.44 -9.30
N ALA A 202 -0.77 9.53 -10.53
CA ALA A 202 -0.63 10.69 -11.39
C ALA A 202 -1.28 11.96 -10.79
N ASP A 203 -2.23 11.83 -9.87
CA ASP A 203 -2.93 12.96 -9.25
C ASP A 203 -1.99 13.85 -8.40
N PHE A 204 -0.79 13.37 -8.06
CA PHE A 204 0.23 14.19 -7.38
C PHE A 204 1.00 15.15 -8.31
N GLN A 205 0.81 15.08 -9.63
CA GLN A 205 1.53 15.97 -10.56
C GLN A 205 1.42 17.47 -10.23
N PRO A 206 0.25 18.03 -9.88
CA PRO A 206 0.13 19.45 -9.58
C PRO A 206 0.98 19.87 -8.38
N VAL A 207 1.03 19.05 -7.32
CA VAL A 207 1.84 19.37 -6.13
C VAL A 207 3.33 19.22 -6.42
N VAL A 208 3.74 18.22 -7.21
CA VAL A 208 5.15 18.08 -7.62
C VAL A 208 5.63 19.32 -8.37
N ARG A 209 4.84 19.80 -9.34
CA ARG A 209 5.17 21.04 -10.07
C ARG A 209 5.24 22.24 -9.16
N TYR A 210 4.24 22.41 -8.29
CA TYR A 210 4.20 23.52 -7.35
C TYR A 210 5.45 23.56 -6.47
N LEU A 211 5.89 22.42 -5.92
CA LEU A 211 7.10 22.35 -5.10
C LEU A 211 8.35 22.74 -5.90
N LYS A 212 8.47 22.27 -7.14
CA LYS A 212 9.59 22.60 -8.03
C LYS A 212 9.62 24.08 -8.41
N ASP A 213 8.46 24.68 -8.66
CA ASP A 213 8.34 26.13 -8.89
C ASP A 213 8.78 26.96 -7.67
N HIS A 214 8.80 26.36 -6.48
CA HIS A 214 9.31 26.93 -5.24
C HIS A 214 10.73 26.42 -4.88
N LEU A 215 11.47 25.97 -5.89
CA LEU A 215 12.88 25.55 -5.80
C LEU A 215 13.12 24.39 -4.82
N LYS A 216 12.11 23.53 -4.62
CA LYS A 216 12.28 22.27 -3.89
C LYS A 216 12.65 21.15 -4.84
N GLN A 217 13.46 20.23 -4.33
CA GLN A 217 13.71 18.96 -5.00
C GLN A 217 12.58 17.99 -4.66
N VAL A 218 12.08 17.30 -5.67
CA VAL A 218 11.06 16.27 -5.51
C VAL A 218 11.60 14.96 -6.08
N TYR A 219 11.79 14.00 -5.19
CA TYR A 219 12.21 12.65 -5.54
C TYR A 219 11.01 11.72 -5.46
N GLN A 220 11.09 10.60 -6.17
CA GLN A 220 10.09 9.55 -6.11
C GLN A 220 10.74 8.22 -5.79
N PHE A 221 10.08 7.49 -4.89
CA PHE A 221 10.53 6.16 -4.50
C PHE A 221 9.43 5.11 -4.69
N SER A 222 9.83 3.91 -5.09
CA SER A 222 8.94 2.78 -5.34
C SER A 222 9.55 1.45 -4.89
N ILE A 223 8.76 0.38 -4.86
CA ILE A 223 9.26 -0.99 -4.80
C ILE A 223 8.87 -1.74 -6.07
N ALA A 224 9.77 -2.59 -6.56
CA ALA A 224 9.66 -3.30 -7.83
C ALA A 224 9.62 -4.82 -7.61
N LYS A 225 8.91 -5.53 -8.49
CA LYS A 225 8.75 -6.98 -8.43
C LYS A 225 9.54 -7.66 -9.55
N GLY A 226 10.12 -8.83 -9.25
CA GLY A 226 10.74 -9.70 -10.24
C GLY A 226 12.13 -9.30 -10.72
N VAL A 227 12.62 -10.08 -11.69
CA VAL A 227 13.87 -9.87 -12.44
C VAL A 227 13.55 -10.09 -13.93
N PRO A 228 13.65 -9.05 -14.79
CA PRO A 228 14.03 -7.67 -14.46
C PRO A 228 12.98 -7.00 -13.54
N PRO A 229 13.39 -6.01 -12.72
CA PRO A 229 12.47 -5.31 -11.83
C PRO A 229 11.34 -4.59 -12.60
N GLN A 230 10.09 -4.82 -12.19
CA GLN A 230 8.89 -4.22 -12.79
C GLN A 230 8.06 -3.46 -11.76
N ILE A 231 7.50 -2.33 -12.17
CA ILE A 231 6.68 -1.43 -11.34
C ILE A 231 5.40 -1.11 -12.11
N ASN A 232 4.31 -1.82 -11.80
CA ASN A 232 3.11 -1.81 -12.64
C ASN A 232 2.13 -0.66 -12.34
N TYR A 233 2.32 0.07 -11.24
CA TYR A 233 1.38 1.08 -10.75
C TYR A 233 1.91 2.51 -10.89
N LEU A 234 3.12 2.67 -11.44
CA LEU A 234 3.81 3.94 -11.55
C LEU A 234 3.32 4.70 -12.79
N SER A 235 2.87 5.94 -12.61
CA SER A 235 2.64 6.85 -13.72
C SER A 235 3.97 7.25 -14.37
N ASP A 236 4.16 6.92 -15.65
CA ASP A 236 5.32 7.34 -16.46
C ASP A 236 5.48 8.86 -16.47
N TYR A 237 4.35 9.57 -16.48
CA TYR A 237 4.37 11.03 -16.47
C TYR A 237 4.83 11.59 -15.14
N LEU A 238 4.32 11.07 -14.01
CA LEU A 238 4.81 11.45 -12.69
C LEU A 238 6.33 11.21 -12.57
N LYS A 239 6.78 10.03 -13.03
CA LYS A 239 8.20 9.69 -13.06
C LYS A 239 9.03 10.67 -13.90
N SER A 240 8.46 11.19 -14.99
CA SER A 240 9.16 12.13 -15.89
C SER A 240 9.35 13.54 -15.34
N ILE A 241 8.57 13.94 -14.31
CA ILE A 241 8.60 15.31 -13.77
C ILE A 241 9.36 15.44 -12.44
N VAL A 242 9.65 14.32 -11.77
CA VAL A 242 10.47 14.30 -10.55
C VAL A 242 11.96 14.43 -10.90
N ASP A 243 12.77 14.87 -9.95
CA ASP A 243 14.21 15.10 -10.16
C ASP A 243 15.01 13.80 -10.15
N VAL A 244 14.63 12.87 -9.26
CA VAL A 244 15.30 11.58 -9.09
C VAL A 244 14.27 10.50 -8.79
N PHE A 245 14.42 9.35 -9.44
CA PHE A 245 13.59 8.17 -9.20
C PHE A 245 14.45 7.00 -8.72
N GLN A 246 14.07 6.41 -7.59
CA GLN A 246 14.73 5.22 -7.05
C GLN A 246 13.74 4.15 -6.63
N TYR A 247 14.22 2.91 -6.51
CA TYR A 247 13.39 1.81 -6.05
C TYR A 247 14.20 0.72 -5.33
N PHE A 248 13.54 -0.06 -4.48
CA PHE A 248 14.07 -1.38 -4.09
C PHE A 248 13.49 -2.45 -5.00
N ASP A 249 14.33 -3.37 -5.45
CA ASP A 249 13.85 -4.58 -6.11
C ASP A 249 13.36 -5.62 -5.09
N GLU A 250 12.69 -6.67 -5.59
CA GLU A 250 12.04 -7.68 -4.77
C GLU A 250 13.03 -8.39 -3.82
N GLU A 251 14.25 -8.67 -4.28
CA GLU A 251 15.25 -9.34 -3.46
C GLU A 251 15.73 -8.42 -2.34
N GLU A 252 16.05 -7.17 -2.67
CA GLU A 252 16.47 -6.17 -1.68
C GLU A 252 15.39 -5.95 -0.62
N LEU A 253 14.13 -5.83 -1.05
CA LEU A 253 12.99 -5.66 -0.15
C LEU A 253 12.85 -6.83 0.83
N LEU A 254 12.80 -8.06 0.31
CA LEU A 254 12.50 -9.26 1.09
C LEU A 254 13.67 -9.69 1.98
N SER A 255 14.91 -9.52 1.50
CA SER A 255 16.10 -9.97 2.25
C SER A 255 16.54 -9.02 3.35
N LYS A 256 16.33 -7.70 3.18
CA LYS A 256 16.84 -6.69 4.13
C LYS A 256 15.78 -6.14 5.07
N PHE A 257 14.54 -5.97 4.59
CA PHE A 257 13.54 -5.17 5.31
C PHE A 257 12.37 -5.99 5.82
N LEU A 258 12.28 -7.27 5.51
CA LEU A 258 11.31 -8.16 6.15
C LEU A 258 11.74 -8.43 7.60
N ASP A 259 10.84 -8.30 8.56
CA ASP A 259 11.12 -8.63 9.95
C ASP A 259 11.05 -10.15 10.18
N PRO A 260 12.19 -10.84 10.40
CA PRO A 260 12.21 -12.29 10.58
C PRO A 260 11.52 -12.72 11.88
N ASN A 261 11.43 -11.82 12.86
CA ASN A 261 10.86 -12.07 14.19
C ASN A 261 9.36 -11.80 14.24
N THR A 262 8.77 -11.33 13.15
CA THR A 262 7.32 -11.14 13.11
C THR A 262 6.62 -12.50 13.20
N GLY A 263 5.99 -12.75 14.35
CA GLY A 263 5.27 -13.99 14.65
C GLY A 263 3.99 -14.20 13.84
N SER A 264 3.58 -13.22 13.02
CA SER A 264 2.40 -13.34 12.16
C SER A 264 2.64 -14.03 10.83
N ILE A 265 3.90 -14.26 10.43
CA ILE A 265 4.23 -14.97 9.19
C ILE A 265 4.35 -16.47 9.47
N PRO A 266 3.49 -17.33 8.89
CA PRO A 266 3.58 -18.78 9.08
C PRO A 266 4.92 -19.33 8.58
N HIS A 267 5.43 -20.39 9.23
CA HIS A 267 6.72 -21.00 8.87
C HIS A 267 6.78 -21.44 7.40
N SER A 268 5.69 -22.02 6.88
CA SER A 268 5.59 -22.43 5.48
C SER A 268 5.73 -21.25 4.50
N ILE A 269 5.24 -20.07 4.88
CA ILE A 269 5.38 -18.83 4.11
C ILE A 269 6.82 -18.28 4.21
N LYS A 270 7.45 -18.36 5.38
CA LYS A 270 8.88 -17.98 5.53
C LYS A 270 9.77 -18.78 4.58
N LEU A 271 9.57 -20.09 4.51
CA LEU A 271 10.29 -20.95 3.56
C LEU A 271 10.02 -20.57 2.10
N ALA A 272 8.78 -20.22 1.75
CA ALA A 272 8.43 -19.77 0.41
C ALA A 272 9.15 -18.45 0.05
N ILE A 273 9.25 -17.52 1.00
CA ILE A 273 10.00 -16.27 0.85
C ILE A 273 11.49 -16.54 0.66
N GLU A 274 12.10 -17.39 1.48
CA GLU A 274 13.52 -17.75 1.37
C GLU A 274 13.85 -18.38 0.02
N ASN A 275 13.01 -19.29 -0.46
CA ASN A 275 13.17 -19.89 -1.78
C ASN A 275 13.05 -18.83 -2.88
N ARG A 276 12.08 -17.91 -2.78
CA ARG A 276 11.92 -16.81 -3.71
C ARG A 276 13.15 -15.90 -3.75
N ILE A 277 13.73 -15.57 -2.60
CA ILE A 277 14.97 -14.77 -2.53
C ILE A 277 16.10 -15.50 -3.28
N LYS A 278 16.30 -16.80 -3.03
CA LYS A 278 17.33 -17.61 -3.72
C LYS A 278 17.12 -17.65 -5.24
N GLU A 279 15.88 -17.81 -5.70
CA GLU A 279 15.54 -17.75 -7.11
C GLU A 279 15.93 -16.41 -7.73
N LEU A 280 15.56 -15.30 -7.09
CA LEU A 280 15.87 -13.95 -7.57
C LEU A 280 17.39 -13.72 -7.66
N SER A 281 18.14 -14.11 -6.63
CA SER A 281 19.61 -14.00 -6.62
C SER A 281 20.25 -14.80 -7.76
N ASN A 282 19.76 -16.01 -8.02
CA ASN A 282 20.26 -16.87 -9.09
C ASN A 282 19.94 -16.28 -10.47
N THR A 283 18.71 -15.79 -10.67
CA THR A 283 18.32 -15.14 -11.93
C THR A 283 19.16 -13.90 -12.21
N LYS A 284 19.42 -13.03 -11.22
CA LYS A 284 20.28 -11.85 -11.40
C LYS A 284 21.70 -12.23 -11.82
N LYS A 285 22.29 -13.26 -11.20
CA LYS A 285 23.62 -13.76 -11.59
C LYS A 285 23.64 -14.29 -13.03
N GLY A 286 22.61 -15.03 -13.44
CA GLY A 286 22.48 -15.54 -14.82
C GLY A 286 22.34 -14.42 -15.86
N VAL A 287 21.55 -13.39 -15.57
CA VAL A 287 21.41 -12.21 -16.44
C VAL A 287 22.74 -11.45 -16.57
N ALA A 288 23.45 -11.21 -15.46
CA ALA A 288 24.75 -10.55 -15.50
C ALA A 288 25.80 -11.33 -16.33
N SER A 289 25.79 -12.67 -16.27
CA SER A 289 26.71 -13.50 -17.06
C SER A 289 26.41 -13.53 -18.56
N SER A 290 25.15 -13.33 -18.96
CA SER A 290 24.74 -13.35 -20.39
C SER A 290 24.89 -11.99 -21.07
N THR A 291 24.86 -10.88 -20.32
CA THR A 291 25.16 -9.55 -20.87
C THR A 291 26.65 -9.33 -21.15
N CYS A 292 27.56 -10.01 -20.43
CA CYS A 292 29.00 -9.91 -20.65
C CYS A 292 29.48 -10.63 -21.92
N THR A 293 28.76 -11.63 -22.44
CA THR A 293 29.13 -12.35 -23.67
C THR A 293 28.62 -11.68 -24.95
N ALA A 294 27.68 -10.73 -24.85
CA ALA A 294 27.11 -10.04 -26.01
C ALA A 294 27.83 -8.74 -26.41
N SER A 295 28.87 -8.31 -25.67
CA SER A 295 29.67 -7.11 -25.96
C SER A 295 31.02 -7.40 -26.63
N SER A 296 31.21 -8.64 -27.13
CA SER A 296 32.44 -9.10 -27.77
C SER A 296 32.17 -9.64 -29.18
N ILE A 297 31.62 -8.80 -30.06
CA ILE A 297 31.63 -8.99 -31.52
C ILE A 297 31.84 -7.63 -32.18
#